data_AF-A0A7Y5VTF2-F1
#
_entry.id   AF-A0A7Y5VTF2-F1
#
_cell.length_a   1.000
_cell.length_b   1.000
_cell.length_c   1.000
_cell.angle_alpha   90.00
_cell.angle_beta   90.00
_cell.angle_gamma   90.00
#
_symmetry.space_group_name_H-M   'P 1'
#
loop_
_entity.id
_entity.type
_entity.pdbx_description
1 polymer ?
#
loop_
_entity_poly.entity_id
_entity_poly.type
_entity_poly.pdbx_seq_one_letter_code
_entity_poly.pdbx_strand_id
1 'polypeptide(L)'
;MFFRIRSIVVPAALAAAVCGIVAAAPLAAYPPSSPFAGSWAGTFTTSAGGFGTLTYDISATGVLNGTVVNLANGVTGTLTGHINNNGFGHLVLLNPPDVTIPYLVSATIDDDGNLVGTARAHGTANFDVEFELQRQ
;
A
#
# COMPACT_ATOMS: atom_id res chain seq x y z
N MET A 1 -61.26 44.68 34.43
CA MET A 1 -60.85 43.26 34.61
C MET A 1 -59.35 43.16 34.32
N PHE A 2 -58.62 42.24 34.95
CA PHE A 2 -57.17 42.01 34.75
C PHE A 2 -56.95 40.92 33.68
N PHE A 3 -55.78 40.68 33.05
CA PHE A 3 -54.41 41.24 33.13
C PHE A 3 -53.73 40.95 31.74
N ARG A 4 -52.47 41.25 31.36
CA ARG A 4 -51.22 41.78 31.98
C ARG A 4 -50.32 42.33 30.83
N ILE A 5 -49.15 42.93 31.13
CA ILE A 5 -48.08 43.19 30.14
C ILE A 5 -46.75 42.58 30.61
N ARG A 6 -46.10 41.76 29.76
CA ARG A 6 -44.64 41.55 29.56
C ARG A 6 -44.48 40.96 28.14
N SER A 7 -43.79 41.52 27.13
CA SER A 7 -42.54 42.28 27.01
C SER A 7 -41.29 41.40 26.79
N ILE A 8 -40.82 41.38 25.53
CA ILE A 8 -39.49 41.11 24.94
C ILE A 8 -39.68 41.50 23.45
N VAL A 9 -39.05 42.50 22.80
CA VAL A 9 -37.74 43.19 22.90
C VAL A 9 -36.60 42.34 22.29
N VAL A 10 -36.39 42.33 20.96
CA VAL A 10 -35.61 43.30 20.12
C VAL A 10 -34.20 42.74 19.78
N PRO A 11 -33.55 43.04 18.63
CA PRO A 11 -34.01 43.59 17.34
C PRO A 11 -33.46 42.82 16.10
N ALA A 12 -33.45 43.48 14.94
CA ALA A 12 -32.89 43.02 13.66
C ALA A 12 -31.37 42.77 13.65
N ALA A 13 -30.95 41.76 12.86
CA ALA A 13 -29.58 41.56 12.39
C ALA A 13 -29.49 40.74 11.08
N LEU A 14 -30.45 40.91 10.14
CA LEU A 14 -30.46 40.18 8.85
C LEU A 14 -29.47 40.79 7.83
N ALA A 15 -28.20 40.92 8.22
CA ALA A 15 -27.15 41.56 7.40
C ALA A 15 -25.72 41.18 7.82
N ALA A 16 -25.30 39.93 7.59
CA ALA A 16 -23.88 39.54 7.53
C ALA A 16 -23.69 38.15 6.89
N ALA A 17 -22.45 37.87 6.46
CA ALA A 17 -21.90 36.53 6.23
C ALA A 17 -22.60 35.62 5.20
N VAL A 18 -22.81 36.11 3.97
CA VAL A 18 -22.56 35.26 2.79
C VAL A 18 -21.04 35.08 2.65
N CYS A 19 -20.45 34.35 3.59
CA CYS A 19 -19.12 33.77 3.45
C CYS A 19 -19.31 32.30 3.11
N GLY A 20 -19.14 31.95 1.83
CA GLY A 20 -19.20 30.57 1.40
C GLY A 20 -18.10 29.76 2.05
N ILE A 21 -18.43 29.02 3.12
CA ILE A 21 -17.55 27.99 3.68
C ILE A 21 -17.47 26.89 2.61
N VAL A 22 -16.47 27.00 1.74
CA VAL A 22 -15.95 25.85 1.01
C VAL A 22 -15.39 24.93 2.07
N ALA A 23 -16.23 23.99 2.52
CA ALA A 23 -15.82 22.96 3.46
C ALA A 23 -14.73 22.15 2.76
N ALA A 24 -13.48 22.40 3.13
CA ALA A 24 -12.36 21.58 2.68
C ALA A 24 -12.70 20.13 3.07
N ALA A 25 -12.83 19.27 2.06
CA ALA A 25 -13.04 17.85 2.31
C ALA A 25 -11.94 17.37 3.26
N PRO A 26 -12.28 16.66 4.35
CA PRO A 26 -11.28 16.25 5.32
C PRO A 26 -10.20 15.47 4.58
N LEU A 27 -8.95 15.92 4.70
CA LEU A 27 -7.79 15.19 4.17
C LEU A 27 -7.90 13.77 4.70
N ALA A 28 -8.05 12.80 3.79
CA ALA A 28 -8.19 11.40 4.15
C ALA A 28 -6.99 11.02 5.01
N ALA A 29 -7.25 10.69 6.27
CA ALA A 29 -6.19 10.43 7.22
C ALA A 29 -5.37 9.26 6.70
N TYR A 30 -4.08 9.49 6.41
CA TYR A 30 -3.17 8.41 6.06
C TYR A 30 -3.23 7.36 7.17
N PRO A 31 -3.51 6.08 6.84
CA PRO A 31 -3.65 5.07 7.87
C PRO A 31 -2.32 4.96 8.63
N PRO A 32 -2.35 4.83 9.97
CA PRO A 32 -1.14 4.86 10.81
C PRO A 32 -0.25 3.63 10.62
N SER A 33 -0.72 2.64 9.85
CA SER A 33 0.05 1.52 9.31
C SER A 33 -0.26 1.37 7.83
N SER A 34 0.71 0.91 7.04
CA SER A 34 0.47 0.35 5.71
C SER A 34 -0.56 -0.79 5.80
N PRO A 35 -1.53 -0.90 4.85
CA PRO A 35 -2.47 -2.01 4.82
C PRO A 35 -1.78 -3.36 4.51
N PHE A 36 -0.61 -3.30 3.88
CA PHE A 36 0.22 -4.45 3.53
C PHE A 36 1.08 -4.97 4.69
N ALA A 37 1.09 -4.30 5.84
CA ALA A 37 1.96 -4.66 6.97
C ALA A 37 1.68 -6.09 7.50
N GLY A 38 2.74 -6.75 7.97
CA GLY A 38 2.73 -8.13 8.44
C GLY A 38 3.66 -9.04 7.64
N SER A 39 3.66 -10.32 8.01
CA SER A 39 4.47 -11.38 7.41
C SER A 39 3.67 -12.11 6.33
N TRP A 40 4.31 -12.46 5.21
CA TRP A 40 3.68 -13.06 4.03
C TRP A 40 4.57 -14.14 3.44
N ALA A 41 4.01 -15.27 3.02
CA ALA A 41 4.75 -16.31 2.30
C ALA A 41 3.89 -16.98 1.22
N GLY A 42 4.52 -17.40 0.12
CA GLY A 42 3.82 -18.03 -0.99
C GLY A 42 4.72 -18.25 -2.20
N THR A 43 4.16 -18.16 -3.40
CA THR A 43 4.85 -18.52 -4.65
C THR A 43 4.97 -17.34 -5.63
N PHE A 44 5.84 -17.53 -6.61
CA PHE A 44 5.93 -16.67 -7.78
C PHE A 44 6.13 -17.48 -9.06
N THR A 45 5.71 -16.89 -10.17
CA THR A 45 6.04 -17.29 -11.54
C THR A 45 6.74 -16.13 -12.25
N THR A 46 7.41 -16.38 -13.37
CA THR A 46 7.95 -15.33 -14.24
C THR A 46 7.51 -15.53 -15.69
N SER A 47 7.41 -14.44 -16.45
CA SER A 47 7.09 -14.49 -17.89
C SER A 47 8.14 -15.23 -18.75
N ALA A 48 9.30 -15.60 -18.17
CA ALA A 48 10.31 -16.45 -18.76
C ALA A 48 10.18 -17.95 -18.37
N GLY A 49 9.10 -18.35 -17.68
CA GLY A 49 8.86 -19.72 -17.22
C GLY A 49 9.62 -20.12 -15.94
N GLY A 50 10.20 -19.16 -15.23
CA GLY A 50 10.75 -19.40 -13.90
C GLY A 50 9.65 -19.51 -12.85
N PHE A 51 9.91 -20.22 -11.75
CA PHE A 51 8.99 -20.31 -10.61
C PHE A 51 9.75 -20.50 -9.30
N GLY A 52 9.09 -20.19 -8.18
CA GLY A 52 9.70 -20.40 -6.87
C GLY A 52 8.84 -19.92 -5.70
N THR A 53 9.48 -19.73 -4.55
CA THR A 53 8.84 -19.22 -3.33
C THR A 53 9.35 -17.84 -2.94
N LEU A 54 8.50 -17.11 -2.23
CA LEU A 54 8.78 -15.80 -1.61
C LEU A 54 8.40 -15.83 -0.14
N THR A 55 9.11 -15.05 0.67
CA THR A 55 8.74 -14.77 2.06
C THR A 55 9.15 -13.34 2.40
N TYR A 56 8.20 -12.55 2.90
CA TYR A 56 8.34 -11.11 3.15
C TYR A 56 7.86 -10.74 4.56
N ASP A 57 8.54 -9.79 5.19
CA ASP A 57 8.06 -9.01 6.31
C ASP A 57 7.89 -7.55 5.87
N ILE A 58 6.66 -7.02 5.98
CA ILE A 58 6.32 -5.65 5.63
C ILE A 58 6.04 -4.86 6.91
N SER A 59 6.79 -3.78 7.13
CA SER A 59 6.62 -2.92 8.30
C SER A 59 5.34 -2.10 8.26
N ALA A 60 4.94 -1.53 9.41
CA ALA A 60 3.88 -0.54 9.48
C ALA A 60 4.12 0.71 8.60
N THR A 61 5.37 0.98 8.18
CA THR A 61 5.72 2.06 7.25
C THR A 61 5.81 1.61 5.78
N GLY A 62 5.50 0.34 5.47
CA GLY A 62 5.56 -0.24 4.13
C GLY A 62 6.96 -0.70 3.69
N VAL A 63 7.97 -0.66 4.57
CA VAL A 63 9.32 -1.17 4.28
C VAL A 63 9.28 -2.69 4.27
N LEU A 64 9.74 -3.29 3.18
CA LEU A 64 9.73 -4.73 2.95
C LEU A 64 11.16 -5.29 3.05
N ASN A 65 11.32 -6.39 3.77
CA ASN A 65 12.52 -7.25 3.73
C ASN A 65 12.08 -8.70 3.57
N GLY A 66 12.91 -9.55 2.97
CA GLY A 66 12.56 -10.94 2.77
C GLY A 66 13.52 -11.73 1.88
N THR A 67 13.06 -12.89 1.44
CA THR A 67 13.81 -13.86 0.64
C THR A 67 13.02 -14.33 -0.58
N VAL A 68 13.76 -14.78 -1.59
CA VAL A 68 13.25 -15.52 -2.75
C VAL A 68 14.05 -16.80 -2.92
N VAL A 69 13.39 -17.90 -3.29
CA VAL A 69 14.07 -19.15 -3.69
C VAL A 69 13.55 -19.54 -5.08
N ASN A 70 14.42 -19.53 -6.08
CA ASN A 70 14.10 -20.03 -7.41
C ASN A 70 14.17 -21.58 -7.38
N LEU A 71 13.02 -22.24 -7.56
CA LEU A 71 12.92 -23.69 -7.43
C LEU A 71 13.48 -24.46 -8.64
N ALA A 72 13.70 -23.80 -9.78
CA ALA A 72 14.28 -24.44 -10.97
C ALA A 72 15.81 -24.64 -10.86
N ASN A 73 16.49 -23.90 -9.99
CA ASN A 73 17.95 -24.00 -9.79
C ASN A 73 18.42 -23.98 -8.32
N GLY A 74 17.49 -23.87 -7.36
CA GLY A 74 17.78 -23.85 -5.92
C GLY A 74 18.45 -22.56 -5.43
N VAL A 75 18.50 -21.51 -6.26
CA VAL A 75 19.23 -20.27 -5.91
C VAL A 75 18.35 -19.36 -5.05
N THR A 76 18.87 -19.02 -3.87
CA THR A 76 18.26 -18.09 -2.92
C THR A 76 18.81 -16.67 -3.09
N GLY A 77 17.94 -15.68 -3.05
CA GLY A 77 18.29 -14.25 -2.98
C GLY A 77 17.57 -13.54 -1.84
N THR A 78 18.02 -12.34 -1.48
CA THR A 78 17.30 -11.45 -0.56
C THR A 78 16.58 -10.34 -1.34
N LEU A 79 15.40 -9.97 -0.85
CA LEU A 79 14.57 -8.90 -1.38
C LEU A 79 14.41 -7.82 -0.32
N THR A 80 14.65 -6.57 -0.70
CA THR A 80 14.48 -5.39 0.16
C THR A 80 13.78 -4.28 -0.62
N GLY A 81 13.02 -3.41 0.04
CA GLY A 81 12.39 -2.27 -0.64
C GLY A 81 11.21 -1.66 0.11
N HIS A 82 10.23 -1.16 -0.63
CA HIS A 82 9.09 -0.43 -0.09
C HIS A 82 7.83 -0.59 -0.96
N ILE A 83 6.68 -0.77 -0.32
CA ILE A 83 5.34 -0.70 -0.93
C ILE A 83 4.55 0.42 -0.25
N ASN A 84 4.02 1.33 -1.06
CA ASN A 84 3.18 2.44 -0.61
C ASN A 84 1.73 1.95 -0.37
N ASN A 85 0.96 2.72 0.41
CA ASN A 85 -0.43 2.40 0.75
C ASN A 85 -1.40 2.33 -0.45
N ASN A 86 -0.96 2.71 -1.65
CA ASN A 86 -1.70 2.58 -2.91
C ASN A 86 -1.31 1.33 -3.73
N GLY A 87 -0.51 0.42 -3.16
CA GLY A 87 -0.07 -0.82 -3.81
C GLY A 87 1.20 -0.70 -4.65
N PHE A 88 1.64 0.51 -5.00
CA PHE A 88 2.81 0.70 -5.84
C PHE A 88 4.11 0.79 -5.03
N GLY A 89 5.18 0.17 -5.53
CA GLY A 89 6.42 0.03 -4.77
C GLY A 89 7.66 -0.19 -5.64
N HIS A 90 8.79 -0.27 -4.95
CA HIS A 90 10.09 -0.61 -5.51
C HIS A 90 10.72 -1.72 -4.68
N LEU A 91 11.22 -2.77 -5.33
CA LEU A 91 12.01 -3.82 -4.71
C LEU A 91 13.40 -3.91 -5.34
N VAL A 92 14.34 -4.45 -4.57
CA VAL A 92 15.71 -4.73 -4.98
C VAL A 92 16.01 -6.17 -4.60
N LEU A 93 16.27 -7.00 -5.63
CA LEU A 93 16.77 -8.36 -5.48
C LEU A 93 18.29 -8.35 -5.46
N LEU A 94 18.88 -9.05 -4.49
CA LEU A 94 20.32 -9.32 -4.39
C LEU A 94 20.54 -10.82 -4.60
N ASN A 95 21.03 -11.22 -5.78
CA ASN A 95 21.09 -12.63 -6.19
C ASN A 95 21.97 -12.91 -7.43
N PRO A 96 23.14 -13.58 -7.30
CA PRO A 96 24.05 -13.64 -6.13
C PRO A 96 24.45 -12.24 -5.62
N PRO A 97 25.21 -12.08 -4.51
CA PRO A 97 25.40 -10.78 -3.84
C PRO A 97 25.89 -9.60 -4.71
N ASP A 98 26.59 -9.86 -5.81
CA ASP A 98 27.11 -8.83 -6.72
C ASP A 98 26.07 -8.35 -7.76
N VAL A 99 24.92 -9.02 -7.90
CA VAL A 99 23.88 -8.71 -8.88
C VAL A 99 22.68 -8.08 -8.19
N THR A 100 22.55 -6.77 -8.35
CA THR A 100 21.43 -5.95 -7.86
C THR A 100 20.41 -5.74 -8.98
N ILE A 101 19.20 -6.31 -8.85
CA ILE A 101 18.12 -6.15 -9.83
C ILE A 101 16.98 -5.33 -9.21
N PRO A 102 16.71 -4.10 -9.70
CA PRO A 102 15.57 -3.31 -9.25
C PRO A 102 14.28 -3.72 -9.97
N TYR A 103 13.18 -3.71 -9.22
CA TYR A 103 11.82 -4.01 -9.71
C TYR A 103 10.88 -2.84 -9.41
N LEU A 104 9.97 -2.57 -10.34
CA LEU A 104 8.74 -1.82 -10.07
C LEU A 104 7.66 -2.82 -9.64
N VAL A 105 6.91 -2.51 -8.58
CA VAL A 105 5.89 -3.41 -8.03
C VAL A 105 4.52 -2.76 -8.02
N SER A 106 3.49 -3.55 -8.31
CA SER A 106 2.08 -3.24 -8.11
C SER A 106 1.45 -4.41 -7.35
N ALA A 107 0.93 -4.16 -6.15
CA ALA A 107 0.39 -5.19 -5.26
C ALA A 107 -0.97 -4.78 -4.66
N THR A 108 -1.84 -5.76 -4.45
CA THR A 108 -3.15 -5.62 -3.81
C THR A 108 -3.37 -6.74 -2.81
N ILE A 109 -4.24 -6.52 -1.83
CA ILE A 109 -4.80 -7.62 -1.05
C ILE A 109 -6.11 -8.03 -1.75
N ASP A 110 -6.28 -9.33 -2.02
CA ASP A 110 -7.48 -9.88 -2.66
C ASP A 110 -8.63 -10.13 -1.66
N ASP A 111 -9.77 -10.63 -2.16
CA ASP A 111 -10.97 -10.89 -1.35
C ASP A 111 -10.78 -12.06 -0.35
N ASP A 112 -9.82 -12.97 -0.60
CA ASP A 112 -9.44 -14.07 0.30
C ASP A 112 -8.38 -13.64 1.34
N GLY A 113 -7.79 -12.44 1.17
CA GLY A 113 -6.83 -11.83 2.09
C GLY A 113 -5.36 -12.08 1.73
N ASN A 114 -5.06 -12.66 0.56
CA ASN A 114 -3.70 -12.86 0.08
C ASN A 114 -3.11 -11.56 -0.50
N LEU A 115 -1.79 -11.40 -0.41
CA LEU A 115 -1.03 -10.35 -1.09
C LEU A 115 -0.67 -10.84 -2.50
N VAL A 116 -1.42 -10.36 -3.49
CA VAL A 116 -1.22 -10.65 -4.91
C VAL A 116 -0.59 -9.46 -5.63
N GLY A 117 0.14 -9.71 -6.72
CA GLY A 117 0.67 -8.62 -7.51
C GLY A 117 1.67 -9.00 -8.59
N THR A 118 2.25 -7.96 -9.19
CA THR A 118 3.28 -8.06 -10.22
C THR A 118 4.52 -7.26 -9.84
N ALA A 119 5.69 -7.79 -10.16
CA ALA A 119 6.99 -7.15 -10.01
C ALA A 119 7.75 -7.21 -11.34
N ARG A 120 8.03 -6.07 -11.96
CA ARG A 120 8.70 -5.96 -13.26
C ARG A 120 10.15 -5.53 -13.10
N ALA A 121 11.09 -6.32 -13.60
CA ALA A 121 12.50 -5.97 -13.61
C ALA A 121 12.77 -4.74 -14.48
N HIS A 122 13.40 -3.70 -13.91
CA HIS A 122 13.62 -2.41 -14.57
C HIS A 122 15.07 -2.25 -15.00
N GLY A 123 15.43 -2.83 -16.15
CA GLY A 123 16.79 -2.75 -16.69
C GLY A 123 16.99 -3.59 -17.95
N THR A 124 18.20 -4.15 -18.10
CA THR A 124 18.69 -4.84 -19.31
C THR A 124 17.89 -6.08 -19.70
N ALA A 125 17.16 -6.69 -18.75
CA ALA A 125 16.22 -7.77 -19.00
C ALA A 125 14.84 -7.36 -18.46
N ASN A 126 13.87 -7.21 -19.36
CA ASN A 126 12.46 -7.05 -18.98
C ASN A 126 11.87 -8.46 -18.81
N PHE A 127 11.70 -8.89 -17.57
CA PHE A 127 10.78 -9.98 -17.24
C PHE A 127 9.84 -9.50 -16.13
N ASP A 128 8.62 -10.00 -16.20
CA ASP A 128 7.56 -9.74 -15.25
C ASP A 128 7.46 -10.96 -14.32
N VAL A 129 7.26 -10.70 -13.04
CA VAL A 129 7.10 -11.70 -11.98
C VAL A 129 5.69 -11.54 -11.44
N GLU A 130 4.92 -12.62 -11.40
CA GLU A 130 3.57 -12.65 -10.79
C GLU A 130 3.69 -13.39 -9.45
N PHE A 131 3.02 -12.92 -8.40
CA PHE A 131 3.10 -13.51 -7.07
C PHE A 131 1.75 -13.55 -6.35
N GLU A 132 1.60 -14.56 -5.48
CA GLU A 132 0.45 -14.77 -4.59
C GLU A 132 1.00 -15.27 -3.24
N LEU A 133 0.75 -14.50 -2.18
CA LEU A 133 1.36 -14.69 -0.86
C LEU A 133 0.30 -14.69 0.24
N GLN A 134 0.30 -15.72 1.08
CA GLN A 134 -0.61 -15.86 2.20
C GLN A 134 -0.02 -15.21 3.45
N ARG A 135 -0.82 -14.46 4.21
CA ARG A 135 -0.39 -13.87 5.49
C ARG A 135 -0.08 -14.98 6.49
N GLN A 136 1.01 -14.82 7.25
CA GLN A 136 1.47 -15.74 8.30
C GLN A 136 1.01 -15.29 9.70
#